data_AF-A0AAN6T4B7-F1
#
_entry.id   AF-A0AAN6T4B7-F1
#
_cell.length_a   1.000
_cell.length_b   1.000
_cell.length_c   1.000
_cell.angle_alpha   90.00
_cell.angle_beta   90.00
_cell.angle_gamma   90.00
#
_symmetry.space_group_name_H-M   'P 1'
#
loop_
_entity.id
_entity.type
_entity.pdbx_description
1 polymer ?
#
loop_
_entity_poly.entity_id
_entity_poly.type
_entity_poly.pdbx_seq_one_letter_code
_entity_poly.pdbx_strand_id
1 'polypeptide(L)'
;ASVAYNSTPADTPKKMKIPKPKLAAGEEKRLRRFRPKPPKSFLEVYHRATTQRFYVLSRTRHDSSASCPEEIIELTGSTGNIYTVVVARQPTCTCPHAREGNQCKHMLYVLSRVHRARYDLIYQLALLEDEVREILEGAPAPGADGGGGDGGSGSGSGSGSGKRKPVEGDCPICFCELEGEAVVWCRAACGQNVHKGCFETWAATKRKQ
;
A
#
# COMPACT_ATOMS: atom_id res chain seq x y z
N ALA A 1 55.48 -11.53 -47.12
CA ALA A 1 54.99 -12.60 -46.25
C ALA A 1 53.73 -12.10 -45.55
N SER A 2 52.58 -12.56 -46.03
CA SER A 2 51.23 -12.18 -45.62
C SER A 2 50.68 -13.20 -44.63
N VAL A 3 50.08 -12.75 -43.52
CA VAL A 3 49.09 -13.56 -42.79
C VAL A 3 47.94 -12.66 -42.36
N ALA A 4 46.80 -12.79 -43.05
CA ALA A 4 45.53 -12.19 -42.68
C ALA A 4 44.83 -13.13 -41.69
N TYR A 5 44.41 -12.63 -40.53
CA TYR A 5 43.64 -13.38 -39.55
C TYR A 5 42.15 -13.17 -39.84
N ASN A 6 41.48 -14.21 -40.35
CA ASN A 6 40.05 -14.22 -40.58
C ASN A 6 39.36 -14.82 -39.35
N SER A 7 38.69 -14.00 -38.54
CA SER A 7 37.89 -14.45 -37.40
C SER A 7 36.44 -14.72 -37.84
N THR A 8 35.99 -15.96 -37.74
CA THR A 8 34.58 -16.34 -37.92
C THR A 8 33.75 -16.03 -36.66
N PRO A 9 32.47 -15.62 -36.80
CA PRO A 9 31.60 -15.42 -35.65
C PRO A 9 31.04 -16.75 -35.14
N ALA A 10 31.17 -17.01 -33.84
CA ALA A 10 30.61 -18.18 -33.18
C ALA A 10 29.09 -18.05 -33.01
N ASP A 11 28.35 -19.02 -33.54
CA ASP A 11 26.91 -19.19 -33.38
C ASP A 11 26.54 -19.44 -31.91
N THR A 12 25.74 -18.57 -31.31
CA THR A 12 25.21 -18.78 -29.96
C THR A 12 24.02 -19.74 -29.98
N PRO A 13 23.96 -20.77 -29.10
CA PRO A 13 22.90 -21.76 -29.13
C PRO A 13 21.54 -21.18 -28.72
N LYS A 14 20.52 -21.40 -29.56
CA LYS A 14 19.13 -21.04 -29.30
C LYS A 14 18.59 -21.84 -28.10
N LYS A 15 18.22 -21.15 -27.02
CA LYS A 15 17.56 -21.75 -25.85
C LYS A 15 16.25 -22.44 -26.25
N MET A 16 16.14 -23.74 -25.99
CA MET A 16 14.91 -24.52 -26.10
C MET A 16 13.84 -23.97 -25.15
N LYS A 17 12.63 -23.72 -25.67
CA LYS A 17 11.47 -23.29 -24.89
C LYS A 17 10.87 -24.50 -24.16
N ILE A 18 11.01 -24.53 -22.85
CA ILE A 18 10.34 -25.51 -21.98
C ILE A 18 8.82 -25.22 -22.00
N PRO A 19 7.96 -26.23 -22.21
CA PRO A 19 6.51 -26.06 -22.17
C PRO A 19 6.06 -25.58 -20.79
N LYS A 20 5.22 -24.56 -20.73
CA LYS A 20 4.63 -24.11 -19.46
C LYS A 20 3.63 -25.16 -18.96
N PRO A 21 3.65 -25.52 -17.67
CA PRO A 21 2.62 -26.39 -17.11
C PRO A 21 1.24 -25.75 -17.29
N LYS A 22 0.26 -26.55 -17.70
CA LYS A 22 -1.14 -26.11 -17.78
C LYS A 22 -1.66 -25.96 -16.35
N LEU A 23 -2.14 -24.76 -15.98
CA LEU A 23 -2.80 -24.55 -14.68
C LEU A 23 -3.95 -25.55 -14.52
N ALA A 24 -4.10 -26.09 -13.31
CA ALA A 24 -5.20 -26.99 -12.98
C ALA A 24 -6.55 -26.25 -13.07
N ALA A 25 -7.60 -26.97 -13.45
CA ALA A 25 -8.95 -26.41 -13.48
C ALA A 25 -9.36 -26.01 -12.06
N GLY A 26 -9.66 -24.71 -11.86
CA GLY A 26 -10.04 -24.15 -10.56
C GLY A 26 -8.97 -23.29 -9.88
N GLU A 27 -7.75 -23.23 -10.40
CA GLU A 27 -6.71 -22.36 -9.87
C GLU A 27 -6.97 -20.88 -10.24
N GLU A 28 -7.01 -20.01 -9.24
CA GLU A 28 -7.26 -18.59 -9.44
C GLU A 28 -6.21 -17.96 -10.36
N LYS A 29 -6.66 -17.31 -11.44
CA LYS A 29 -5.75 -16.65 -12.37
C LYS A 29 -5.57 -15.17 -12.01
N ARG A 30 -4.31 -14.76 -11.80
CA ARG A 30 -3.93 -13.36 -11.68
C ARG A 30 -4.29 -12.57 -12.96
N LEU A 31 -4.94 -11.42 -12.79
CA LEU A 31 -5.42 -10.57 -13.90
C LEU A 31 -4.29 -9.97 -14.75
N ARG A 32 -3.07 -9.85 -14.19
CA ARG A 32 -1.86 -9.38 -14.87
C ARG A 32 -0.71 -10.35 -14.61
N ARG A 33 0.30 -10.34 -15.48
CA ARG A 33 1.50 -11.17 -15.30
C ARG A 33 2.22 -10.77 -14.01
N PHE A 34 2.58 -11.76 -13.20
CA PHE A 34 3.43 -11.56 -12.02
C PHE A 34 4.79 -11.01 -12.42
N ARG A 35 5.25 -10.00 -11.69
CA ARG A 35 6.58 -9.40 -11.83
C ARG A 35 7.51 -10.05 -10.81
N PRO A 36 8.56 -10.78 -11.23
CA PRO A 36 9.50 -11.39 -10.28
C PRO A 36 10.47 -10.37 -9.67
N LYS A 37 10.63 -9.19 -10.27
CA LYS A 37 11.48 -8.09 -9.80
C LYS A 37 10.78 -6.75 -10.08
N PRO A 38 11.02 -5.71 -9.26
CA PRO A 38 10.48 -4.39 -9.52
C PRO A 38 11.01 -3.82 -10.85
N PRO A 39 10.15 -3.19 -11.68
CA PRO A 39 10.62 -2.48 -12.87
C PRO A 39 11.41 -1.22 -12.46
N LYS A 40 12.32 -0.73 -13.32
CA LYS A 40 13.11 0.48 -12.99
C LYS A 40 12.24 1.69 -12.65
N SER A 41 11.16 1.89 -13.41
CA SER A 41 10.19 2.98 -13.19
C SER A 41 9.47 2.89 -11.85
N PHE A 42 9.42 1.71 -11.21
CA PHE A 42 8.83 1.57 -9.89
C PHE A 42 9.69 2.26 -8.81
N LEU A 43 11.01 2.21 -8.90
CA LEU A 43 11.90 2.69 -7.82
C LEU A 43 11.72 4.19 -7.54
N GLU A 44 11.65 5.01 -8.59
CA GLU A 44 11.44 6.46 -8.45
C GLU A 44 10.04 6.78 -7.88
N VAL A 45 9.01 6.07 -8.34
CA VAL A 45 7.64 6.27 -7.86
C VAL A 45 7.51 5.78 -6.41
N TYR A 46 8.17 4.69 -6.06
CA TYR A 46 8.21 4.13 -4.72
C TYR A 46 8.93 5.06 -3.76
N HIS A 47 10.08 5.60 -4.14
CA HIS A 47 10.79 6.62 -3.35
C HIS A 47 9.87 7.82 -3.07
N ARG A 48 9.16 8.33 -4.08
CA ARG A 48 8.19 9.43 -3.87
C ARG A 48 7.05 9.01 -2.94
N ALA A 49 6.55 7.79 -3.06
CA ALA A 49 5.48 7.27 -2.22
C ALA A 49 5.89 7.14 -0.75
N THR A 50 7.14 6.79 -0.47
CA THR A 50 7.63 6.53 0.90
C THR A 50 8.29 7.73 1.57
N THR A 51 8.63 8.79 0.82
CA THR A 51 9.23 10.03 1.33
C THR A 51 8.29 11.22 1.36
N GLN A 52 7.33 11.29 0.43
CA GLN A 52 6.32 12.36 0.45
C GLN A 52 5.25 12.05 1.49
N ARG A 53 4.78 13.11 2.16
CA ARG A 53 3.73 12.99 3.16
C ARG A 53 2.35 12.98 2.51
N PHE A 54 1.52 12.03 2.92
CA PHE A 54 0.11 11.91 2.56
C PHE A 54 -0.74 11.88 3.83
N TYR A 55 -2.02 12.20 3.68
CA TYR A 55 -2.98 12.26 4.77
C TYR A 55 -4.19 11.42 4.37
N VAL A 56 -4.38 10.29 5.03
CA VAL A 56 -5.55 9.43 4.87
C VAL A 56 -6.74 10.11 5.55
N LEU A 57 -7.82 10.25 4.79
CA LEU A 57 -9.03 10.97 5.18
C LEU A 57 -10.14 10.02 5.64
N SER A 58 -10.24 8.87 4.98
CA SER A 58 -11.20 7.82 5.28
C SER A 58 -10.67 6.47 4.79
N ARG A 59 -11.14 5.40 5.41
CA ARG A 59 -10.91 4.00 5.03
C ARG A 59 -12.23 3.27 5.20
N THR A 60 -12.67 2.56 4.16
CA THR A 60 -13.89 1.76 4.18
C THR A 60 -13.57 0.39 3.63
N ARG A 61 -13.76 -0.64 4.46
CA ARG A 61 -13.53 -2.04 4.06
C ARG A 61 -14.85 -2.69 3.67
N HIS A 62 -14.84 -3.39 2.54
CA HIS A 62 -15.94 -4.16 2.02
C HIS A 62 -15.56 -5.64 2.06
N ASP A 63 -15.89 -6.30 3.18
CA ASP A 63 -15.71 -7.73 3.35
C ASP A 63 -17.06 -8.42 3.11
N SER A 64 -17.19 -9.14 2.01
CA SER A 64 -18.35 -9.98 1.73
C SER A 64 -17.88 -11.42 1.61
N SER A 65 -18.46 -12.35 2.37
CA SER A 65 -18.09 -13.78 2.32
C SER A 65 -18.28 -14.44 0.95
N ALA A 66 -19.02 -13.77 0.04
CA ALA A 66 -19.31 -14.22 -1.31
C ALA A 66 -18.35 -13.66 -2.39
N SER A 67 -17.44 -12.74 -2.06
CA SER A 67 -16.52 -12.12 -3.03
C SER A 67 -15.16 -11.80 -2.42
N CYS A 68 -14.15 -11.63 -3.28
CA CYS A 68 -12.85 -11.12 -2.86
C CYS A 68 -13.02 -9.77 -2.13
N PRO A 69 -12.38 -9.57 -0.96
CA PRO A 69 -12.54 -8.34 -0.19
C PRO A 69 -11.87 -7.15 -0.88
N GLU A 70 -12.32 -5.95 -0.55
CA GLU A 70 -11.69 -4.71 -1.01
C GLU A 70 -11.69 -3.62 0.06
N GLU A 71 -10.73 -2.71 -0.02
CA GLU A 71 -10.68 -1.53 0.84
C GLU A 71 -10.55 -0.26 -0.01
N ILE A 72 -11.41 0.73 0.30
CA ILE A 72 -11.43 2.05 -0.33
C ILE A 72 -10.79 3.04 0.63
N ILE A 73 -9.76 3.73 0.15
CA ILE A 73 -8.99 4.71 0.92
C ILE A 73 -9.07 6.06 0.22
N GLU A 74 -9.58 7.08 0.90
CA GLU A 74 -9.44 8.47 0.46
C GLU A 74 -8.20 9.09 1.09
N LEU A 75 -7.39 9.76 0.29
CA LEU A 75 -6.20 10.43 0.77
C LEU A 75 -5.93 11.73 0.01
N THR A 76 -5.17 12.61 0.65
CA THR A 76 -4.67 13.84 0.06
C THR A 76 -3.17 14.00 0.30
N GLY A 77 -2.52 14.84 -0.49
CA GLY A 77 -1.12 15.23 -0.31
C GLY A 77 -1.00 16.73 -0.02
N SER A 78 0.21 17.28 -0.19
CA SER A 78 0.48 18.71 0.04
C SER A 78 -0.33 19.67 -0.83
N THR A 79 -0.81 19.23 -1.99
CA THR A 79 -1.64 20.05 -2.91
C THR A 79 -3.10 20.15 -2.50
N GLY A 80 -3.56 19.34 -1.54
CA GLY A 80 -4.96 19.32 -1.11
C GLY A 80 -5.91 18.54 -2.02
N ASN A 81 -5.50 18.11 -3.21
CA ASN A 81 -6.33 17.27 -4.08
C ASN A 81 -6.59 15.90 -3.45
N ILE A 82 -7.86 15.50 -3.39
CA ILE A 82 -8.28 14.22 -2.84
C ILE A 82 -8.30 13.18 -3.96
N TYR A 83 -7.69 12.04 -3.68
CA TYR A 83 -7.73 10.87 -4.54
C TYR A 83 -8.22 9.66 -3.76
N THR A 84 -8.91 8.78 -4.46
CA THR A 84 -9.40 7.51 -3.95
C THR A 84 -8.50 6.41 -4.48
N VAL A 85 -8.06 5.52 -3.59
CA VAL A 85 -7.35 4.28 -3.91
C VAL A 85 -8.27 3.12 -3.54
N VAL A 86 -8.40 2.14 -4.44
CA VAL A 86 -9.09 0.88 -4.15
C VAL A 86 -8.06 -0.23 -4.12
N VAL A 87 -7.95 -0.91 -2.99
CA VAL A 87 -7.14 -2.13 -2.82
C VAL A 87 -8.05 -3.32 -3.07
N ALA A 88 -7.86 -3.96 -4.21
CA ALA A 88 -8.60 -5.13 -4.68
C ALA A 88 -7.70 -5.98 -5.58
N ARG A 89 -8.23 -7.03 -6.21
CA ARG A 89 -7.48 -7.89 -7.16
C ARG A 89 -6.79 -7.09 -8.27
N GLN A 90 -7.32 -5.94 -8.64
CA GLN A 90 -6.62 -4.95 -9.45
C GLN A 90 -6.67 -3.60 -8.75
N PRO A 91 -5.57 -3.18 -8.08
CA PRO A 91 -5.55 -1.90 -7.42
C PRO A 91 -5.78 -0.74 -8.40
N THR A 92 -6.57 0.25 -7.98
CA THR A 92 -6.86 1.44 -8.79
C THR A 92 -6.69 2.72 -8.00
N CYS A 93 -6.54 3.84 -8.70
CA CYS A 93 -6.53 5.17 -8.09
C CYS A 93 -7.15 6.20 -9.03
N THR A 94 -7.84 7.20 -8.49
CA THR A 94 -8.50 8.26 -9.27
C THR A 94 -7.54 9.38 -9.72
N CYS A 95 -6.27 9.34 -9.34
CA CYS A 95 -5.29 10.37 -9.72
C CYS A 95 -4.94 10.34 -11.23
N PRO A 96 -4.53 11.47 -11.84
CA PRO A 96 -4.24 11.55 -13.27
C PRO A 96 -3.26 10.48 -13.77
N HIS A 97 -2.15 10.26 -13.05
CA HIS A 97 -1.15 9.26 -13.41
C HIS A 97 -1.72 7.83 -13.47
N ALA A 98 -2.65 7.49 -12.57
CA ALA A 98 -3.30 6.17 -12.59
C ALA A 98 -4.34 6.05 -13.71
N ARG A 99 -5.04 7.14 -14.05
CA ARG A 99 -5.99 7.19 -15.18
C ARG A 99 -5.32 6.99 -16.53
N GLU A 100 -4.03 7.34 -16.64
CA GLU A 100 -3.18 7.03 -17.80
C GLU A 100 -2.71 5.56 -17.84
N GLY A 101 -3.11 4.73 -16.87
CA GLY A 101 -2.75 3.32 -16.78
C GLY A 101 -1.44 3.04 -16.04
N ASN A 102 -0.84 4.04 -15.39
CA ASN A 102 0.42 3.88 -14.65
C ASN A 102 0.20 3.50 -13.18
N GLN A 103 1.15 2.77 -12.60
CA GLN A 103 1.18 2.57 -11.15
C GLN A 103 1.61 3.88 -10.48
N CYS A 104 0.71 4.53 -9.75
CA CYS A 104 0.95 5.83 -9.14
C CYS A 104 1.50 5.73 -7.71
N LYS A 105 2.13 6.82 -7.25
CA LYS A 105 2.66 6.93 -5.89
C LYS A 105 1.59 6.76 -4.79
N HIS A 106 0.32 7.10 -5.07
CA HIS A 106 -0.76 6.94 -4.09
C HIS A 106 -1.06 5.46 -3.82
N MET A 107 -1.15 4.63 -4.87
CA MET A 107 -1.30 3.18 -4.71
C MET A 107 -0.10 2.58 -3.97
N LEU A 108 1.13 3.00 -4.34
CA LEU A 108 2.33 2.51 -3.67
C LEU A 108 2.38 2.92 -2.19
N TYR A 109 1.98 4.15 -1.87
CA TYR A 109 1.91 4.63 -0.49
C TYR A 109 0.90 3.81 0.32
N VAL A 110 -0.31 3.57 -0.22
CA VAL A 110 -1.32 2.77 0.47
C VAL A 110 -0.84 1.34 0.70
N LEU A 111 -0.32 0.66 -0.32
CA LEU A 111 0.19 -0.71 -0.17
C LEU A 111 1.38 -0.78 0.81
N SER A 112 2.30 0.20 0.76
CA SER A 112 3.53 0.16 1.56
C SER A 112 3.40 0.68 3.00
N ARG A 113 2.71 1.81 3.21
CA ARG A 113 2.64 2.49 4.51
C ARG A 113 1.36 2.18 5.26
N VAL A 114 0.22 2.21 4.55
CA VAL A 114 -1.09 1.95 5.18
C VAL A 114 -1.26 0.46 5.48
N HIS A 115 -0.98 -0.40 4.50
CA HIS A 115 -1.13 -1.85 4.62
C HIS A 115 0.12 -2.62 5.00
N ARG A 116 1.30 -1.97 4.98
CA ARG A 116 2.59 -2.63 5.25
C ARG A 116 2.76 -3.95 4.46
N ALA A 117 2.25 -3.97 3.23
CA ALA A 117 2.26 -5.14 2.38
C ALA A 117 3.69 -5.63 2.12
N ARG A 118 3.86 -6.93 1.89
CA ARG A 118 5.16 -7.47 1.49
C ARG A 118 5.68 -6.76 0.24
N TYR A 119 6.99 -6.54 0.23
CA TYR A 119 7.64 -5.74 -0.81
C TYR A 119 7.36 -6.23 -2.24
N ASP A 120 7.29 -7.55 -2.44
CA ASP A 120 7.05 -8.17 -3.73
C ASP A 120 5.63 -7.95 -4.27
N LEU A 121 4.65 -7.72 -3.38
CA LEU A 121 3.27 -7.42 -3.75
C LEU A 121 3.07 -5.95 -4.13
N ILE A 122 3.86 -5.03 -3.56
CA ILE A 122 3.72 -3.58 -3.76
C ILE A 122 3.85 -3.19 -5.24
N TYR A 123 4.72 -3.85 -6.00
CA TYR A 123 4.95 -3.53 -7.42
C TYR A 123 4.14 -4.38 -8.41
N GLN A 124 3.19 -5.20 -7.94
CA GLN A 124 2.30 -5.95 -8.82
C GLN A 124 1.19 -5.07 -9.40
N LEU A 125 0.76 -5.35 -10.62
CA LEU A 125 -0.38 -4.67 -11.26
C LEU A 125 -1.73 -5.35 -11.01
N ALA A 126 -1.69 -6.57 -10.48
CA ALA A 126 -2.86 -7.33 -10.07
C ALA A 126 -2.41 -8.33 -9.00
N LEU A 127 -3.32 -8.65 -8.11
CA LEU A 127 -3.18 -9.52 -6.95
C LEU A 127 -4.09 -10.74 -7.11
N LEU A 128 -3.75 -11.81 -6.41
CA LEU A 128 -4.66 -12.93 -6.13
C LEU A 128 -5.57 -12.58 -4.95
N GLU A 129 -6.66 -13.30 -4.77
CA GLU A 129 -7.58 -13.09 -3.66
C GLU A 129 -6.88 -13.27 -2.31
N ASP A 130 -6.08 -14.32 -2.15
CA ASP A 130 -5.33 -14.57 -0.92
C ASP A 130 -4.31 -13.45 -0.63
N GLU A 131 -3.70 -12.88 -1.68
CA GLU A 131 -2.78 -11.75 -1.52
C GLU A 131 -3.50 -10.47 -1.13
N VAL A 132 -4.72 -10.24 -1.64
CA VAL A 132 -5.54 -9.11 -1.20
C VAL A 132 -5.88 -9.28 0.27
N ARG A 133 -6.29 -10.49 0.69
CA ARG A 133 -6.62 -10.78 2.09
C ARG A 133 -5.40 -10.57 3.01
N GLU A 134 -4.23 -11.07 2.61
CA GLU A 134 -2.94 -10.84 3.29
C GLU A 134 -2.66 -9.33 3.46
N ILE A 135 -2.86 -8.53 2.41
CA ILE A 135 -2.65 -7.08 2.44
C ILE A 135 -3.64 -6.38 3.36
N LEU A 136 -4.92 -6.79 3.35
CA LEU A 136 -5.94 -6.16 4.20
C LEU A 136 -5.76 -6.52 5.68
N GLU A 137 -5.25 -7.71 6.00
CA GLU A 137 -4.91 -8.13 7.37
C GLU A 137 -3.69 -7.38 7.93
N GLY A 138 -2.78 -6.90 7.07
CA GLY A 138 -1.60 -6.13 7.46
C GLY A 138 -1.89 -4.75 8.09
N ALA A 139 -3.11 -4.24 7.96
CA ALA A 139 -3.55 -2.99 8.59
C ALA A 139 -4.68 -3.23 9.60
N PRO A 140 -4.68 -2.52 10.75
CA PRO A 140 -5.85 -2.49 11.64
C PRO A 140 -7.11 -2.14 10.85
N ALA A 141 -8.20 -2.82 11.19
CA ALA A 141 -9.50 -2.57 10.56
C ALA A 141 -9.88 -1.09 10.68
N PRO A 142 -10.52 -0.49 9.65
CA PRO A 142 -10.97 0.89 9.73
C PRO A 142 -11.84 1.13 10.96
N GLY A 143 -11.44 2.07 11.82
CA GLY A 143 -12.18 2.40 13.04
C GLY A 143 -11.98 1.45 14.22
N ALA A 144 -11.25 0.34 14.06
CA ALA A 144 -10.71 -0.38 15.22
C ALA A 144 -9.67 0.53 15.87
N ASP A 145 -9.83 0.78 17.18
CA ASP A 145 -8.97 1.66 17.95
C ASP A 145 -7.51 1.42 17.59
N GLY A 146 -6.85 2.43 17.01
CA GLY A 146 -5.48 2.32 16.51
C GLY A 146 -4.56 1.70 17.55
N GLY A 147 -4.32 0.40 17.41
CA GLY A 147 -3.33 -0.38 18.11
C GLY A 147 -2.24 -0.67 17.09
N GLY A 148 -1.09 -0.04 17.26
CA GLY A 148 0.11 -0.43 16.54
C GLY A 148 0.33 -1.94 16.74
N GLY A 149 0.64 -2.64 15.66
CA GLY A 149 0.82 -4.09 15.68
C GLY A 149 1.96 -4.50 16.61
N ASP A 150 1.64 -5.43 17.50
CA ASP A 150 2.48 -6.57 17.83
C ASP A 150 1.56 -7.81 17.82
N GLY A 151 2.06 -8.91 17.28
CA GLY A 151 1.38 -10.20 17.20
C GLY A 151 1.30 -10.89 18.55
N GLY A 152 0.66 -10.24 19.53
CA GLY A 152 0.47 -10.74 20.88
C GLY A 152 -1.00 -11.06 21.14
N SER A 153 -1.31 -12.34 21.25
CA SER A 153 -2.56 -12.82 21.87
C SER A 153 -2.62 -12.25 23.30
N GLY A 154 -3.43 -11.20 23.47
CA GLY A 154 -3.55 -10.46 24.73
C GLY A 154 -4.95 -9.90 24.84
N SER A 155 -5.83 -10.66 25.48
CA SER A 155 -7.15 -10.21 25.90
C SER A 155 -6.98 -9.03 26.86
N GLY A 156 -7.19 -7.82 26.34
CA GLY A 156 -7.10 -6.58 27.10
C GLY A 156 -8.24 -5.66 26.70
N SER A 157 -9.40 -5.85 27.33
CA SER A 157 -10.53 -4.91 27.30
C SER A 157 -10.11 -3.57 27.91
N GLY A 158 -9.49 -2.72 27.09
CA GLY A 158 -9.20 -1.33 27.42
C GLY A 158 -10.43 -0.46 27.15
N SER A 159 -11.36 -0.46 28.11
CA SER A 159 -12.48 0.49 28.19
C SER A 159 -12.03 1.92 27.86
N GLY A 160 -12.72 2.57 26.92
CA GLY A 160 -12.48 3.93 26.45
C GLY A 160 -12.58 4.97 27.56
N SER A 161 -11.49 5.16 28.30
CA SER A 161 -11.45 6.08 29.45
C SER A 161 -11.21 7.54 29.06
N GLY A 162 -11.18 7.89 27.77
CA GLY A 162 -10.82 9.25 27.31
C GLY A 162 -9.41 9.69 27.73
N LYS A 163 -8.58 8.77 28.24
CA LYS A 163 -7.21 9.02 28.66
C LYS A 163 -6.27 8.90 27.47
N ARG A 164 -5.26 9.78 27.44
CA ARG A 164 -4.23 9.80 26.40
C ARG A 164 -3.44 8.49 26.41
N LYS A 165 -3.27 7.87 25.24
CA LYS A 165 -2.36 6.73 25.04
C LYS A 165 -0.88 7.18 25.06
N PRO A 166 0.09 6.29 25.30
CA PRO A 166 1.51 6.57 25.09
C PRO A 166 1.80 7.10 23.67
N VAL A 167 2.80 7.96 23.54
CA VAL A 167 3.22 8.52 22.24
C VAL A 167 4.17 7.53 21.58
N GLU A 168 3.61 6.46 21.04
CA GLU A 168 4.35 5.37 20.41
C GLU A 168 3.67 4.95 19.11
N GLY A 169 4.45 4.37 18.21
CA GLY A 169 3.98 3.89 16.91
C GLY A 169 3.73 5.01 15.89
N ASP A 170 2.88 4.70 14.92
CA ASP A 170 2.65 5.57 13.75
C ASP A 170 1.42 6.46 13.93
N CYS A 171 1.49 7.65 13.35
CA CYS A 171 0.35 8.53 13.20
C CYS A 171 -0.70 7.89 12.29
N PRO A 172 -1.96 7.70 12.74
CA PRO A 172 -3.01 7.03 11.96
C PRO A 172 -3.51 7.84 10.75
N ILE A 173 -3.06 9.09 10.58
CA ILE A 173 -3.40 9.93 9.42
C ILE A 173 -2.36 9.77 8.32
N CYS A 174 -1.07 9.84 8.65
CA CYS A 174 0.01 9.81 7.65
C CYS A 174 0.84 8.53 7.64
N PHE A 175 0.58 7.59 8.57
CA PHE A 175 1.29 6.32 8.69
C PHE A 175 2.82 6.50 8.73
N CYS A 176 3.26 7.55 9.42
CA CYS A 176 4.66 7.81 9.76
C CYS A 176 4.79 7.80 11.29
N GLU A 177 5.97 7.43 11.78
CA GLU A 177 6.32 7.43 13.20
C GLU A 177 5.97 8.76 13.87
N LEU A 178 5.45 8.70 15.09
CA LEU A 178 5.05 9.88 15.88
C LEU A 178 6.24 10.64 16.50
N GLU A 179 7.40 10.00 16.56
CA GLU A 179 8.59 10.55 17.20
C GLU A 179 9.18 11.72 16.40
N GLY A 180 9.73 12.73 17.09
CA GLY A 180 10.42 13.86 16.47
C GLY A 180 9.52 14.99 15.96
N GLU A 181 8.19 14.86 16.05
CA GLU A 181 7.23 15.91 15.65
C GLU A 181 6.24 16.25 16.78
N ALA A 182 5.63 17.44 16.69
CA ALA A 182 4.60 17.85 17.65
C ALA A 182 3.35 16.99 17.50
N VAL A 183 2.88 16.40 18.60
CA VAL A 183 1.70 15.53 18.64
C VAL A 183 0.52 16.15 19.41
N VAL A 184 -0.68 15.92 18.91
CA VAL A 184 -1.95 16.16 19.62
C VAL A 184 -2.67 14.82 19.80
N TRP A 185 -3.75 14.78 20.58
CA TRP A 185 -4.44 13.53 20.86
C TRP A 185 -5.95 13.69 21.01
N CYS A 186 -6.69 12.61 20.71
CA CYS A 186 -8.14 12.59 20.81
C CYS A 186 -8.62 12.54 22.27
N ARG A 187 -9.00 13.69 22.82
CA ARG A 187 -9.55 13.80 24.19
C ARG A 187 -10.97 13.29 24.34
N ALA A 188 -11.71 13.22 23.24
CA ALA A 188 -13.16 12.98 23.26
C ALA A 188 -13.52 11.49 23.24
N ALA A 189 -12.66 10.61 22.71
CA ALA A 189 -12.99 9.21 22.50
C ALA A 189 -11.78 8.28 22.70
N CYS A 190 -10.94 8.11 21.67
CA CYS A 190 -10.01 6.99 21.59
C CYS A 190 -8.63 7.23 22.22
N GLY A 191 -8.31 8.43 22.71
CA GLY A 191 -7.02 8.72 23.34
C GLY A 191 -5.80 8.73 22.40
N GLN A 192 -6.00 8.51 21.10
CA GLN A 192 -4.95 8.28 20.11
C GLN A 192 -4.12 9.53 19.84
N ASN A 193 -2.79 9.38 19.74
CA ASN A 193 -1.87 10.44 19.34
C ASN A 193 -1.82 10.57 17.80
N VAL A 194 -1.72 11.81 17.32
CA VAL A 194 -1.59 12.17 15.92
C VAL A 194 -0.63 13.36 15.80
N HIS A 195 0.10 13.49 14.70
CA HIS A 195 0.85 14.72 14.45
C HIS A 195 -0.09 15.92 14.39
N LYS A 196 0.32 17.03 15.02
CA LYS A 196 -0.44 18.29 15.03
C LYS A 196 -0.79 18.74 13.60
N GLY A 197 0.21 18.79 12.72
CA GLY A 197 0.00 19.18 11.32
C GLY A 197 -0.88 18.20 10.53
N CYS A 198 -0.85 16.90 10.88
CA CYS A 198 -1.75 15.91 10.27
C CYS A 198 -3.20 16.14 10.69
N PHE A 199 -3.46 16.41 11.97
CA PHE A 199 -4.80 16.72 12.46
C PHE A 199 -5.36 18.00 11.84
N GLU A 200 -4.55 19.06 11.77
CA GLU A 200 -4.93 20.34 11.14
C GLU A 200 -5.29 20.15 9.67
N THR A 201 -4.47 19.42 8.92
CA THR A 201 -4.71 19.14 7.50
C THR A 201 -5.98 18.31 7.29
N TRP A 202 -6.15 17.25 8.08
CA TRP A 202 -7.34 16.40 8.03
C TRP A 202 -8.61 17.19 8.34
N ALA A 203 -8.61 17.98 9.42
CA ALA A 203 -9.76 18.79 9.83
C ALA A 203 -10.10 19.88 8.79
N ALA A 204 -9.09 20.55 8.23
CA ALA A 204 -9.29 21.55 7.18
C ALA A 204 -9.87 20.92 5.89
N THR A 205 -9.46 19.71 5.55
CA THR A 205 -9.96 18.99 4.37
C THR A 205 -11.41 18.55 4.57
N LYS A 206 -11.75 18.01 5.74
CA LYS A 206 -13.12 17.57 6.07
C LYS A 206 -14.14 18.70 6.15
N ARG A 207 -13.71 19.94 6.42
CA ARG A 207 -14.59 21.13 6.37
C ARG A 207 -14.91 21.59 4.95
N LYS A 208 -14.14 21.15 3.96
CA LYS A 208 -14.30 21.54 2.54
C LYS A 208 -15.04 20.49 1.71
N GLN A 209 -15.19 19.27 2.24
CA GLN A 209 -16.07 18.24 1.70
C GLN A 209 -17.50 18.52 2.15
#